data_AF-A0A7Y3ESY6-F1
#
_entry.id   AF-A0A7Y3ESY6-F1
#
_cell.length_a   1.000
_cell.length_b   1.000
_cell.length_c   1.000
_cell.angle_alpha   90.00
_cell.angle_beta   90.00
_cell.angle_gamma   90.00
#
_symmetry.space_group_name_H-M   'P 1'
#
loop_
_entity.id
_entity.type
_entity.pdbx_description
1 polymer ?
#
loop_
_entity_poly.entity_id
_entity_poly.type
_entity_poly.pdbx_seq_one_letter_code
_entity_poly.pdbx_strand_id
1 'polypeptide(L)'
;MRPVRTAVAIALVVTACTTGTPAPSTTTEGQTTTSTVPASTAPCLAGDIEFLGEGTVALFGEADGDAAVIGGVRWEGYEGCERLVVDLLTGDASPGSLVGEGAAVFVSDHIVRIELPAAVIDTDVGQFSTRGLAGSGYVVHADDGGFFIDIHLEAPAEVRVFDLDAPARVVVDLRQGTGTLDADGGPRVGGDVVISTWTDETPRAVAGYATTDEVVVGSGESFATVAVASFPGSWGAFSATVPGDGPIDVATSAGEGVTLP
;
A
#
# COMPACT_ATOMS: atom_id res chain seq x y z
N MET A 1 0.52 49.99 32.52
CA MET A 1 -0.87 49.95 33.05
C MET A 1 -1.57 48.81 32.32
N ARG A 2 -2.31 47.84 32.86
CA ARG A 2 -2.61 47.26 34.18
C ARG A 2 -3.07 45.81 33.82
N PRO A 3 -2.81 44.78 34.64
CA PRO A 3 -3.15 43.39 34.31
C PRO A 3 -4.62 43.09 34.56
N VAL A 4 -5.25 42.28 33.70
CA VAL A 4 -6.59 41.72 33.94
C VAL A 4 -6.43 40.33 34.54
N ARG A 5 -6.87 40.18 35.79
CA ARG A 5 -7.07 38.93 36.51
C ARG A 5 -8.53 38.54 36.35
N THR A 6 -8.83 37.29 35.98
CA THR A 6 -10.19 36.74 36.08
C THR A 6 -10.16 35.40 36.79
N ALA A 7 -11.08 35.26 37.72
CA ALA A 7 -11.11 34.34 38.84
C ALA A 7 -11.60 32.93 38.48
N VAL A 8 -11.13 31.98 39.28
CA VAL A 8 -11.58 30.59 39.39
C VAL A 8 -12.89 30.55 40.17
N ALA A 9 -13.87 29.77 39.71
CA ALA A 9 -15.06 29.40 40.48
C ALA A 9 -15.07 27.88 40.69
N ILE A 10 -15.03 27.47 41.96
CA ILE A 10 -15.09 26.08 42.43
C ILE A 10 -16.56 25.76 42.71
N ALA A 11 -17.11 24.75 42.03
CA ALA A 11 -18.45 24.24 42.30
C ALA A 11 -18.37 22.99 43.19
N LEU A 12 -19.02 23.07 44.35
CA LEU A 12 -19.14 22.04 45.37
C LEU A 12 -20.38 21.18 45.05
N VAL A 13 -20.23 19.87 44.85
CA VAL A 13 -21.36 18.94 44.66
C VAL A 13 -21.57 18.14 45.94
N VAL A 14 -22.77 18.24 46.51
CA VAL A 14 -23.18 17.58 47.75
C VAL A 14 -23.82 16.23 47.40
N THR A 15 -23.32 15.16 48.02
CA THR A 15 -23.78 13.78 47.86
C THR A 15 -24.93 13.51 48.84
N ALA A 16 -26.08 13.04 48.36
CA ALA A 16 -27.18 12.57 49.20
C ALA A 16 -27.25 11.04 49.16
N CYS A 17 -27.14 10.40 50.33
CA CYS A 17 -27.30 8.96 50.52
C CYS A 17 -28.78 8.60 50.68
N THR A 18 -29.29 7.71 49.84
CA THR A 18 -30.59 7.05 50.02
C THR A 18 -30.36 5.58 50.40
N THR A 19 -30.80 5.22 51.60
CA THR A 19 -30.81 3.85 52.13
C THR A 19 -31.99 3.06 51.56
N GLY A 20 -31.71 2.09 50.67
CA GLY A 20 -32.69 1.13 50.14
C GLY A 20 -32.55 -0.24 50.82
N THR A 21 -33.67 -0.77 51.30
CA THR A 21 -33.83 -2.10 51.91
C THR A 21 -33.61 -3.22 50.87
N PRO A 22 -32.79 -4.26 51.15
CA PRO A 22 -32.63 -5.39 50.22
C PRO A 22 -33.76 -6.41 50.38
N ALA A 23 -34.34 -6.82 49.26
CA ALA A 23 -35.20 -8.00 49.13
C ALA A 23 -34.34 -9.28 48.95
N PRO A 24 -34.79 -10.45 49.40
CA PRO A 24 -34.03 -11.69 49.23
C PRO A 24 -34.16 -12.22 47.80
N SER A 25 -33.03 -12.36 47.10
CA SER A 25 -32.95 -13.05 45.80
C SER A 25 -32.46 -14.49 45.99
N THR A 26 -33.24 -15.43 45.47
CA THR A 26 -32.92 -16.87 45.37
C THR A 26 -31.79 -17.11 44.37
N THR A 27 -30.72 -17.77 44.82
CA THR A 27 -29.59 -18.20 43.99
C THR A 27 -29.95 -19.50 43.26
N THR A 28 -30.07 -19.43 41.93
CA THR A 28 -30.05 -20.59 41.04
C THR A 28 -28.62 -20.76 40.53
N GLU A 29 -27.98 -21.90 40.83
CA GLU A 29 -26.68 -22.26 40.28
C GLU A 29 -26.80 -22.46 38.76
N GLY A 30 -26.31 -21.49 37.98
CA GLY A 30 -26.13 -21.62 36.55
C GLY A 30 -24.86 -22.41 36.25
N GLN A 31 -25.00 -23.56 35.60
CA GLN A 31 -23.91 -24.30 34.99
C GLN A 31 -23.05 -23.37 34.13
N THR A 32 -21.77 -23.24 34.47
CA THR A 32 -20.78 -22.60 33.60
C THR A 32 -20.47 -23.55 32.45
N THR A 33 -21.11 -23.34 31.31
CA THR A 33 -20.63 -23.90 30.04
C THR A 33 -19.42 -23.07 29.61
N THR A 34 -18.22 -23.65 29.71
CA THR A 34 -17.04 -23.11 29.03
C THR A 34 -17.28 -23.25 27.53
N SER A 35 -17.76 -22.17 26.91
CA SER A 35 -17.85 -22.04 25.47
C SER A 35 -16.44 -21.77 24.94
N THR A 36 -15.79 -22.79 24.41
CA THR A 36 -14.55 -22.63 23.65
C THR A 36 -14.91 -21.87 22.36
N VAL A 37 -14.66 -20.56 22.35
CA VAL A 37 -14.73 -19.75 21.13
C VAL A 37 -13.73 -20.35 20.15
N PRO A 38 -14.13 -20.74 18.92
CA PRO A 38 -13.17 -21.19 17.91
C PRO A 38 -12.12 -20.10 17.70
N ALA A 39 -10.86 -20.48 17.49
CA ALA A 39 -9.80 -19.53 17.15
C ALA A 39 -10.30 -18.62 16.02
N SER A 40 -10.30 -17.31 16.26
CA SER A 40 -10.70 -16.33 15.26
C SER A 40 -9.76 -16.50 14.07
N THR A 41 -10.29 -16.95 12.93
CA THR A 41 -9.55 -16.94 11.67
C THR A 41 -9.04 -15.53 11.41
N ALA A 42 -7.76 -15.39 11.04
CA ALA A 42 -7.16 -14.10 10.73
C ALA A 42 -8.02 -13.35 9.68
N PRO A 43 -8.23 -12.02 9.81
CA PRO A 43 -9.09 -11.28 8.89
C PRO A 43 -8.70 -11.42 7.41
N CYS A 44 -7.41 -11.57 7.10
CA CYS A 44 -6.92 -11.81 5.74
C CYS A 44 -7.18 -13.22 5.19
N LEU A 45 -7.53 -14.20 6.04
CA LEU A 45 -7.97 -15.53 5.60
C LEU A 45 -9.49 -15.69 5.57
N ALA A 46 -10.24 -14.66 6.00
CA ALA A 46 -11.69 -14.69 5.97
C ALA A 46 -12.25 -14.28 4.59
N GLY A 47 -13.45 -14.76 4.26
CA GLY A 47 -14.14 -14.43 3.01
C GLY A 47 -13.85 -15.38 1.85
N ASP A 48 -14.66 -15.26 0.79
CA ASP A 48 -14.74 -16.26 -0.29
C ASP A 48 -14.02 -15.84 -1.59
N ILE A 49 -13.39 -14.66 -1.60
CA ILE A 49 -12.61 -14.21 -2.74
C ILE A 49 -11.33 -15.06 -2.82
N GLU A 50 -10.99 -15.52 -4.02
CA GLU A 50 -9.84 -16.39 -4.28
C GLU A 50 -8.50 -15.64 -4.17
N PHE A 51 -7.46 -16.39 -3.81
CA PHE A 51 -6.08 -15.93 -3.81
C PHE A 51 -5.39 -16.41 -5.08
N LEU A 52 -4.67 -15.51 -5.76
CA LEU A 52 -3.98 -15.78 -7.02
C LEU A 52 -2.48 -15.52 -6.87
N GLY A 53 -1.65 -16.34 -7.50
CA GLY A 53 -0.18 -16.22 -7.46
C GLY A 53 0.44 -15.59 -8.71
N GLU A 54 -0.36 -15.25 -9.73
CA GLU A 54 0.10 -14.70 -10.99
C GLU A 54 -1.03 -13.99 -11.75
N GLY A 55 -0.67 -13.19 -12.76
CA GLY A 55 -1.61 -12.56 -13.69
C GLY A 55 -2.47 -11.46 -13.06
N THR A 56 -3.66 -11.26 -13.63
CA THR A 56 -4.65 -10.31 -13.09
C THR A 56 -5.28 -10.87 -11.83
N VAL A 57 -5.10 -10.16 -10.71
CA VAL A 57 -5.59 -10.55 -9.39
C VAL A 57 -7.05 -10.12 -9.19
N ALA A 58 -7.36 -8.88 -9.56
CA ALA A 58 -8.71 -8.33 -9.41
C ALA A 58 -8.95 -7.18 -10.38
N LEU A 59 -10.21 -7.01 -10.74
CA LEU A 59 -10.78 -5.72 -11.12
C LEU A 59 -11.68 -5.32 -9.94
N PHE A 60 -11.57 -4.09 -9.47
CA PHE A 60 -12.26 -3.63 -8.26
C PHE A 60 -12.89 -2.26 -8.45
N GLY A 61 -13.77 -1.90 -7.50
CA GLY A 61 -14.51 -0.65 -7.52
C GLY A 61 -15.60 -0.59 -8.58
N GLU A 62 -16.25 0.58 -8.65
CA GLU A 62 -17.33 0.88 -9.59
C GLU A 62 -16.85 1.84 -10.69
N ALA A 63 -17.60 1.95 -11.79
CA ALA A 63 -17.23 2.86 -12.89
C ALA A 63 -17.06 4.33 -12.45
N ASP A 64 -17.79 4.74 -11.42
CA ASP A 64 -17.70 6.05 -10.79
C ASP A 64 -17.24 5.90 -9.34
N GLY A 65 -16.36 6.79 -8.87
CA GLY A 65 -15.87 6.86 -7.49
C GLY A 65 -15.70 8.31 -7.05
N ASP A 66 -15.66 8.55 -5.74
CA ASP A 66 -15.39 9.88 -5.16
C ASP A 66 -14.00 9.99 -4.53
N ALA A 67 -13.23 8.89 -4.51
CA ALA A 67 -11.83 8.90 -4.14
C ALA A 67 -11.00 9.76 -5.10
N ALA A 68 -10.20 10.66 -4.53
CA ALA A 68 -9.29 11.54 -5.24
C ALA A 68 -7.87 11.57 -4.65
N VAL A 69 -7.68 11.07 -3.42
CA VAL A 69 -6.40 11.14 -2.71
C VAL A 69 -6.10 9.81 -2.02
N ILE A 70 -4.85 9.35 -2.09
CA ILE A 70 -4.34 8.27 -1.24
C ILE A 70 -4.00 8.87 0.13
N GLY A 71 -4.88 8.69 1.11
CA GLY A 71 -4.71 9.28 2.44
C GLY A 71 -3.81 8.48 3.37
N GLY A 72 -3.61 7.19 3.09
CA GLY A 72 -2.79 6.33 3.95
C GLY A 72 -2.66 4.91 3.44
N VAL A 73 -1.59 4.25 3.86
CA VAL A 73 -1.42 2.80 3.71
C VAL A 73 -1.13 2.20 5.06
N ARG A 74 -1.90 1.19 5.45
CA ARG A 74 -1.77 0.46 6.71
C ARG A 74 -1.43 -0.99 6.44
N TRP A 75 -0.43 -1.52 7.12
CA TRP A 75 -0.06 -2.93 7.07
C TRP A 75 -0.25 -3.58 8.44
N GLU A 76 -0.76 -4.81 8.43
CA GLU A 76 -0.83 -5.65 9.61
C GLU A 76 -0.55 -7.11 9.25
N GLY A 77 0.40 -7.72 9.97
CA GLY A 77 0.72 -9.13 9.86
C GLY A 77 -0.12 -9.96 10.84
N TYR A 78 -0.63 -11.09 10.37
CA TYR A 78 -1.37 -12.07 11.14
C TYR A 78 -0.72 -13.45 11.03
N GLU A 79 -1.16 -14.39 11.86
CA GLU A 79 -0.73 -15.78 11.70
C GLU A 79 -1.23 -16.32 10.35
N GLY A 80 -0.29 -16.59 9.44
CA GLY A 80 -0.55 -17.21 8.13
C GLY A 80 -0.94 -16.25 7.01
N CYS A 81 -1.06 -14.94 7.26
CA CYS A 81 -1.38 -13.96 6.22
C CYS A 81 -0.99 -12.53 6.62
N GLU A 82 -1.00 -11.62 5.65
CA GLU A 82 -0.80 -10.19 5.82
C GLU A 82 -1.94 -9.43 5.17
N ARG A 83 -2.22 -8.23 5.69
CA ARG A 83 -3.20 -7.31 5.11
C ARG A 83 -2.60 -5.93 4.95
N LEU A 84 -2.67 -5.38 3.74
CA LEU A 84 -2.51 -3.97 3.47
C LEU A 84 -3.88 -3.35 3.21
N VAL A 85 -4.07 -2.14 3.72
CA VAL A 85 -5.27 -1.34 3.47
C VAL A 85 -4.82 0.04 3.00
N VAL A 86 -5.24 0.39 1.79
CA VAL A 86 -5.09 1.72 1.20
C VAL A 86 -6.36 2.49 1.54
N ASP A 87 -6.22 3.53 2.34
CA ASP A 87 -7.33 4.41 2.70
C ASP A 87 -7.43 5.54 1.66
N LEU A 88 -8.62 5.68 1.06
CA LEU A 88 -8.88 6.67 0.02
C LEU A 88 -9.75 7.81 0.55
N LEU A 89 -9.39 9.02 0.18
CA LEU A 89 -10.07 10.25 0.58
C LEU A 89 -10.65 10.97 -0.63
N THR A 90 -11.67 11.79 -0.40
CA THR A 90 -12.14 12.81 -1.35
C THR A 90 -11.11 13.94 -1.48
N GLY A 91 -11.26 14.79 -2.50
CA GLY A 91 -10.35 15.92 -2.74
C GLY A 91 -10.36 17.01 -1.65
N ASP A 92 -11.27 16.95 -0.68
CA ASP A 92 -11.29 17.82 0.51
C ASP A 92 -10.75 17.11 1.77
N ALA A 93 -10.06 15.97 1.60
CA ALA A 93 -9.49 15.13 2.64
C ALA A 93 -10.50 14.50 3.61
N SER A 94 -11.77 14.38 3.21
CA SER A 94 -12.76 13.55 3.90
C SER A 94 -12.63 12.08 3.49
N PRO A 95 -13.06 11.10 4.30
CA PRO A 95 -13.08 9.71 3.86
C PRO A 95 -13.95 9.55 2.60
N GLY A 96 -13.40 8.91 1.56
CA GLY A 96 -14.15 8.57 0.36
C GLY A 96 -15.29 7.61 0.68
N SER A 97 -16.32 7.59 -0.16
CA SER A 97 -17.43 6.65 -0.04
C SER A 97 -17.34 5.50 -1.04
N LEU A 98 -16.78 5.73 -2.23
CA LEU A 98 -16.63 4.77 -3.32
C LEU A 98 -15.22 4.88 -3.94
N VAL A 99 -14.58 3.74 -4.22
CA VAL A 99 -13.22 3.70 -4.76
C VAL A 99 -13.16 4.24 -6.20
N GLY A 100 -14.02 3.77 -7.09
CA GLY A 100 -13.86 3.96 -8.54
C GLY A 100 -13.09 2.80 -9.19
N GLU A 101 -13.05 2.74 -10.52
CA GLU A 101 -12.53 1.58 -11.27
C GLU A 101 -11.02 1.45 -11.11
N GLY A 102 -10.55 0.30 -10.67
CA GLY A 102 -9.13 -0.02 -10.57
C GLY A 102 -8.83 -1.50 -10.81
N ALA A 103 -7.55 -1.83 -10.84
CA ALA A 103 -7.08 -3.18 -11.13
C ALA A 103 -5.90 -3.58 -10.24
N ALA A 104 -5.73 -4.88 -10.02
CA ALA A 104 -4.58 -5.44 -9.36
C ALA A 104 -3.96 -6.53 -10.25
N VAL A 105 -2.65 -6.47 -10.47
CA VAL A 105 -1.92 -7.38 -11.35
C VAL A 105 -0.57 -7.76 -10.75
N PHE A 106 -0.12 -8.98 -10.99
CA PHE A 106 1.29 -9.33 -10.86
C PHE A 106 2.05 -8.79 -12.08
N VAL A 107 2.92 -7.82 -11.85
CA VAL A 107 3.85 -7.31 -12.88
C VAL A 107 5.01 -8.29 -13.07
N SER A 108 5.42 -8.93 -11.98
CA SER A 108 6.32 -10.07 -11.92
C SER A 108 5.96 -10.91 -10.69
N ASP A 109 6.65 -12.03 -10.45
CA ASP A 109 6.56 -12.79 -9.20
C ASP A 109 7.02 -12.00 -7.97
N HIS A 110 7.68 -10.85 -8.16
CA HIS A 110 8.16 -9.97 -7.08
C HIS A 110 7.29 -8.73 -6.84
N ILE A 111 6.41 -8.37 -7.78
CA ILE A 111 5.69 -7.09 -7.71
C ILE A 111 4.21 -7.30 -8.00
N VAL A 112 3.39 -6.93 -7.01
CA VAL A 112 1.95 -6.72 -7.21
C VAL A 112 1.70 -5.24 -7.38
N ARG A 113 1.15 -4.87 -8.52
CA ARG A 113 0.73 -3.50 -8.83
C ARG A 113 -0.76 -3.34 -8.58
N ILE A 114 -1.11 -2.30 -7.85
CA ILE A 114 -2.48 -1.82 -7.67
C ILE A 114 -2.63 -0.56 -8.51
N GLU A 115 -3.29 -0.66 -9.66
CA GLU A 115 -3.69 0.48 -10.49
C GLU A 115 -4.88 1.15 -9.84
N LEU A 116 -4.72 2.42 -9.47
CA LEU A 116 -5.76 3.17 -8.79
C LEU A 116 -6.67 3.87 -9.81
N PRO A 117 -7.90 4.23 -9.39
CA PRO A 117 -8.83 4.98 -10.22
C PRO A 117 -8.21 6.27 -10.75
N ALA A 118 -8.48 6.60 -12.01
CA ALA A 118 -7.96 7.81 -12.66
C ALA A 118 -8.40 9.12 -11.97
N ALA A 119 -9.44 9.08 -11.13
CA ALA A 119 -9.87 10.20 -10.30
C ALA A 119 -8.91 10.48 -9.11
N VAL A 120 -8.09 9.49 -8.73
CA VAL A 120 -7.03 9.65 -7.73
C VAL A 120 -5.89 10.44 -8.36
N ILE A 121 -5.70 11.67 -7.89
CA ILE A 121 -4.78 12.65 -8.47
C ILE A 121 -3.81 13.24 -7.44
N ASP A 122 -3.85 12.76 -6.21
CA ASP A 122 -2.97 13.23 -5.13
C ASP A 122 -2.65 12.10 -4.13
N THR A 123 -1.60 12.28 -3.34
CA THR A 123 -1.17 11.30 -2.34
C THR A 123 -0.46 11.94 -1.15
N ASP A 124 -0.77 11.46 0.05
CA ASP A 124 -0.04 11.75 1.28
C ASP A 124 1.03 10.69 1.59
N VAL A 125 1.13 9.65 0.76
CA VAL A 125 2.04 8.52 0.92
C VAL A 125 2.91 8.37 -0.33
N GLY A 126 4.24 8.44 -0.17
CA GLY A 126 5.18 8.15 -1.25
C GLY A 126 5.72 6.73 -1.23
N GLN A 127 6.00 6.21 -0.04
CA GLN A 127 6.51 4.86 0.17
C GLN A 127 6.15 4.36 1.57
N PHE A 128 6.16 3.04 1.73
CA PHE A 128 5.99 2.39 3.02
C PHE A 128 6.83 1.11 3.11
N SER A 129 7.14 0.69 4.33
CA SER A 129 7.86 -0.56 4.60
C SER A 129 6.98 -1.49 5.42
N THR A 130 7.09 -2.77 5.13
CA THR A 130 6.34 -3.86 5.77
C THR A 130 7.33 -4.93 6.25
N ARG A 131 6.82 -6.09 6.68
CA ARG A 131 7.66 -7.21 7.12
C ARG A 131 6.98 -8.52 6.74
N GLY A 132 7.71 -9.46 6.16
CA GLY A 132 7.20 -10.81 5.91
C GLY A 132 7.12 -11.10 4.41
N LEU A 133 5.93 -11.36 3.89
CA LEU A 133 5.66 -11.61 2.48
C LEU A 133 5.89 -10.35 1.66
N ALA A 134 5.41 -9.20 2.13
CA ALA A 134 5.75 -7.90 1.57
C ALA A 134 6.94 -7.28 2.33
N GLY A 135 7.82 -6.61 1.60
CA GLY A 135 8.98 -5.87 2.15
C GLY A 135 8.77 -4.37 2.12
N SER A 136 8.35 -3.84 0.97
CA SER A 136 8.15 -2.42 0.74
C SER A 136 7.02 -2.18 -0.25
N GLY A 137 6.47 -0.97 -0.25
CA GLY A 137 5.66 -0.51 -1.36
C GLY A 137 5.87 0.96 -1.69
N TYR A 138 5.56 1.28 -2.93
CA TYR A 138 5.85 2.58 -3.55
C TYR A 138 4.59 3.09 -4.22
N VAL A 139 4.22 4.33 -3.89
CA VAL A 139 3.15 5.04 -4.57
C VAL A 139 3.78 5.81 -5.71
N VAL A 140 3.38 5.48 -6.93
CA VAL A 140 4.01 5.95 -8.15
C VAL A 140 3.00 6.72 -8.97
N HIS A 141 3.37 7.94 -9.34
CA HIS A 141 2.70 8.73 -10.34
C HIS A 141 3.14 8.25 -11.73
N ALA A 142 2.18 7.74 -12.50
CA ALA A 142 2.38 7.21 -13.84
C ALA A 142 2.63 8.33 -14.86
N ASP A 143 3.23 7.97 -15.99
CA ASP A 143 3.50 8.89 -17.10
C ASP A 143 2.21 9.33 -17.82
N ASP A 144 1.13 8.57 -17.70
CA ASP A 144 -0.21 8.91 -18.19
C ASP A 144 -1.04 9.79 -17.22
N GLY A 145 -0.50 10.09 -16.04
CA GLY A 145 -1.10 10.98 -15.04
C GLY A 145 -1.94 10.31 -13.96
N GLY A 146 -2.01 8.97 -13.93
CA GLY A 146 -2.64 8.22 -12.84
C GLY A 146 -1.68 7.89 -11.69
N PHE A 147 -2.19 7.19 -10.68
CA PHE A 147 -1.37 6.59 -9.62
C PHE A 147 -1.48 5.08 -9.63
N PHE A 148 -0.37 4.41 -9.29
CA PHE A 148 -0.39 3.00 -8.91
C PHE A 148 0.45 2.77 -7.67
N ILE A 149 0.24 1.63 -7.02
CA ILE A 149 1.03 1.18 -5.88
C ILE A 149 1.72 -0.12 -6.26
N ASP A 150 3.05 -0.11 -6.28
CA ASP A 150 3.84 -1.33 -6.41
C ASP A 150 4.18 -1.87 -5.03
N ILE A 151 3.75 -3.10 -4.75
CA ILE A 151 4.08 -3.85 -3.52
C ILE A 151 5.17 -4.87 -3.88
N HIS A 152 6.35 -4.71 -3.28
CA HIS A 152 7.47 -5.61 -3.45
C HIS A 152 7.38 -6.78 -2.48
N LEU A 153 7.43 -7.97 -3.04
CA LEU A 153 7.39 -9.24 -2.31
C LEU A 153 8.81 -9.68 -1.93
N GLU A 154 8.98 -10.14 -0.70
CA GLU A 154 10.22 -10.75 -0.19
C GLU A 154 10.12 -12.29 -0.15
N ALA A 155 8.91 -12.83 -0.32
CA ALA A 155 8.66 -14.26 -0.41
C ALA A 155 7.52 -14.54 -1.41
N PRO A 156 7.43 -15.77 -1.95
CA PRO A 156 6.32 -16.15 -2.81
C PRO A 156 4.99 -15.92 -2.08
N ALA A 157 4.10 -15.17 -2.72
CA ALA A 157 2.80 -14.84 -2.15
C ALA A 157 1.69 -15.15 -3.15
N GLU A 158 0.57 -15.62 -2.62
CA GLU A 158 -0.69 -15.50 -3.31
C GLU A 158 -1.42 -14.28 -2.75
N VAL A 159 -2.06 -13.54 -3.63
CA VAL A 159 -2.64 -12.23 -3.33
C VAL A 159 -4.09 -12.20 -3.72
N ARG A 160 -4.84 -11.41 -2.96
CA ARG A 160 -6.24 -11.15 -3.17
C ARG A 160 -6.51 -9.68 -2.93
N VAL A 161 -7.23 -9.05 -3.85
CA VAL A 161 -7.55 -7.62 -3.78
C VAL A 161 -9.05 -7.41 -3.89
N PHE A 162 -9.58 -6.52 -3.07
CA PHE A 162 -10.98 -6.10 -3.11
C PHE A 162 -11.11 -4.70 -2.52
N ASP A 163 -12.19 -4.01 -2.89
CA ASP A 163 -12.55 -2.71 -2.34
C ASP A 163 -13.58 -2.82 -1.20
N LEU A 164 -13.60 -1.80 -0.36
CA LEU A 164 -14.61 -1.58 0.66
C LEU A 164 -15.15 -0.16 0.50
N ASP A 165 -16.46 -0.03 0.58
CA ASP A 165 -17.13 1.27 0.57
C ASP A 165 -17.37 1.79 2.00
N ALA A 166 -17.52 3.10 2.11
CA ALA A 166 -17.95 3.81 3.32
C ALA A 166 -17.24 3.36 4.63
N PRO A 167 -15.93 3.67 4.81
CA PRO A 167 -15.07 4.45 3.92
C PRO A 167 -14.39 3.64 2.81
N ALA A 168 -14.19 4.30 1.67
CA ALA A 168 -13.50 3.84 0.46
C ALA A 168 -12.08 3.38 0.78
N ARG A 169 -11.83 2.08 0.57
CA ARG A 169 -10.55 1.43 0.82
C ARG A 169 -10.27 0.37 -0.22
N VAL A 170 -9.01 0.22 -0.60
CA VAL A 170 -8.53 -0.98 -1.31
C VAL A 170 -7.82 -1.87 -0.31
N VAL A 171 -8.23 -3.13 -0.22
CA VAL A 171 -7.66 -4.12 0.70
C VAL A 171 -6.87 -5.14 -0.12
N VAL A 172 -5.61 -5.34 0.26
CA VAL A 172 -4.72 -6.34 -0.32
C VAL A 172 -4.40 -7.35 0.77
N ASP A 173 -4.89 -8.57 0.60
CA ASP A 173 -4.53 -9.70 1.44
C ASP A 173 -3.43 -10.51 0.77
N LEU A 174 -2.41 -10.87 1.53
CA LEU A 174 -1.35 -11.78 1.11
C LEU A 174 -1.33 -13.01 1.98
N ARG A 175 -1.04 -14.16 1.39
CA ARG A 175 -0.70 -15.39 2.10
C ARG A 175 0.49 -16.06 1.44
N GLN A 176 1.11 -16.97 2.16
CA GLN A 176 2.25 -17.73 1.64
C GLN A 176 1.84 -18.46 0.35
N GLY A 177 2.52 -18.14 -0.74
CA GLY A 177 2.40 -18.84 -2.01
C GLY A 177 3.31 -20.04 -2.09
N THR A 178 3.15 -20.82 -3.16
CA THR A 178 4.04 -21.95 -3.48
C THR A 178 5.22 -21.51 -4.34
N GLY A 179 6.33 -22.24 -4.27
CA GLY A 179 7.50 -22.02 -5.12
C GLY A 179 8.58 -21.17 -4.45
N THR A 180 9.37 -20.50 -5.28
CA THR A 180 10.45 -19.58 -4.88
C THR A 180 10.42 -18.40 -5.82
N LEU A 181 10.73 -17.21 -5.31
CA LEU A 181 10.94 -16.04 -6.15
C LEU A 181 12.19 -16.24 -7.01
N ASP A 182 12.15 -15.75 -8.24
CA ASP A 182 13.35 -15.71 -9.08
C ASP A 182 14.41 -14.81 -8.44
N ALA A 183 15.62 -15.34 -8.21
CA ALA A 183 16.67 -14.57 -7.53
C ALA A 183 17.11 -13.35 -8.36
N ASP A 184 17.03 -13.45 -9.69
CA ASP A 184 17.53 -12.43 -10.59
C ASP A 184 16.44 -11.43 -11.02
N GLY A 185 15.16 -11.83 -11.09
CA GLY A 185 14.04 -10.99 -11.56
C GLY A 185 13.43 -9.98 -10.58
N GLY A 186 13.96 -9.86 -9.35
CA GLY A 186 13.40 -8.94 -8.34
C GLY A 186 13.77 -7.47 -8.56
N PRO A 187 12.95 -6.51 -8.06
CA PRO A 187 13.20 -5.09 -8.20
C PRO A 187 14.58 -4.70 -7.64
N ARG A 188 15.21 -3.73 -8.28
CA ARG A 188 16.52 -3.22 -7.88
C ARG A 188 16.38 -1.81 -7.35
N VAL A 189 16.76 -1.61 -6.09
CA VAL A 189 16.57 -0.35 -5.35
C VAL A 189 17.94 0.28 -5.09
N GLY A 190 18.10 1.56 -5.42
CA GLY A 190 19.31 2.32 -5.14
C GLY A 190 18.99 3.79 -4.91
N GLY A 191 19.10 4.24 -3.66
CA GLY A 191 18.86 5.61 -3.24
C GLY A 191 17.50 6.14 -3.71
N ASP A 192 17.54 6.96 -4.75
CA ASP A 192 16.40 7.68 -5.33
C ASP A 192 15.83 7.01 -6.59
N VAL A 193 16.24 5.77 -6.89
CA VAL A 193 15.79 5.00 -8.06
C VAL A 193 15.38 3.59 -7.66
N VAL A 194 14.29 3.13 -8.25
CA VAL A 194 13.89 1.73 -8.31
C VAL A 194 13.75 1.31 -9.76
N ILE A 195 14.36 0.19 -10.11
CA ILE A 195 14.10 -0.52 -11.37
C ILE A 195 13.12 -1.65 -11.05
N SER A 196 11.92 -1.57 -11.61
CA SER A 196 10.84 -2.52 -11.36
C SER A 196 10.84 -3.67 -12.35
N THR A 197 11.15 -3.40 -13.63
CA THR A 197 11.15 -4.41 -14.70
C THR A 197 12.22 -4.11 -15.74
N TRP A 198 12.70 -5.15 -16.40
CA TRP A 198 13.58 -5.05 -17.55
C TRP A 198 13.44 -6.27 -18.46
N THR A 199 13.92 -6.15 -19.71
CA THR A 199 14.00 -7.25 -20.67
C THR A 199 15.43 -7.52 -21.08
N ASP A 200 15.76 -8.78 -21.35
CA ASP A 200 17.08 -9.17 -21.87
C ASP A 200 17.17 -9.07 -23.41
N GLU A 201 16.03 -8.92 -24.11
CA GLU A 201 15.99 -8.80 -25.57
C GLU A 201 16.48 -7.42 -26.03
N THR A 202 17.41 -7.38 -26.98
CA THR A 202 17.92 -6.12 -27.56
C THR A 202 16.99 -5.61 -28.68
N PRO A 203 16.52 -4.36 -28.62
CA PRO A 203 16.88 -3.34 -27.62
C PRO A 203 16.15 -3.54 -26.29
N ARG A 204 16.90 -3.46 -25.18
CA ARG A 204 16.41 -3.82 -23.84
C ARG A 204 15.50 -2.73 -23.30
N ALA A 205 14.31 -3.10 -22.85
CA ALA A 205 13.41 -2.21 -22.15
C ALA A 205 13.74 -2.22 -20.65
N VAL A 206 13.69 -1.05 -20.02
CA VAL A 206 13.83 -0.88 -18.58
C VAL A 206 12.73 0.07 -18.13
N ALA A 207 12.03 -0.30 -17.06
CA ALA A 207 11.07 0.56 -16.41
C ALA A 207 11.28 0.57 -14.90
N GLY A 208 10.90 1.67 -14.29
CA GLY A 208 11.12 1.91 -12.89
C GLY A 208 10.49 3.21 -12.45
N TYR A 209 10.90 3.68 -11.29
CA TYR A 209 10.47 4.95 -10.76
C TYR A 209 11.57 5.62 -9.95
N ALA A 210 11.53 6.95 -9.89
CA ALA A 210 12.53 7.75 -9.20
C ALA A 210 11.88 8.94 -8.46
N THR A 211 12.56 9.46 -7.44
CA THR A 211 12.15 10.68 -6.72
C THR A 211 12.70 11.96 -7.35
N THR A 212 13.47 11.83 -8.44
CA THR A 212 14.05 12.95 -9.21
C THR A 212 13.27 13.20 -10.49
N ASP A 213 13.48 14.37 -11.12
CA ASP A 213 12.80 14.72 -12.37
C ASP A 213 13.42 14.05 -13.62
N GLU A 214 14.64 13.54 -13.49
CA GLU A 214 15.36 12.86 -14.56
C GLU A 214 16.23 11.72 -14.00
N VAL A 215 16.43 10.68 -14.81
CA VAL A 215 17.41 9.61 -14.61
C VAL A 215 18.29 9.45 -15.84
N VAL A 216 19.50 8.94 -15.66
CA VAL A 216 20.42 8.55 -16.73
C VAL A 216 20.40 7.03 -16.82
N VAL A 217 20.01 6.50 -17.98
CA VAL A 217 19.94 5.06 -18.26
C VAL A 217 20.91 4.74 -19.39
N GLY A 218 21.72 3.70 -19.24
CA GLY A 218 22.63 3.31 -20.31
C GLY A 218 23.31 1.97 -20.14
N SER A 219 24.11 1.61 -21.13
CA SER A 219 24.96 0.42 -21.12
C SER A 219 26.26 0.69 -21.86
N GLY A 220 27.39 0.39 -21.22
CA GLY A 220 28.73 0.61 -21.80
C GLY A 220 29.01 2.08 -22.07
N GLU A 221 29.08 2.48 -23.34
CA GLU A 221 29.30 3.88 -23.76
C GLU A 221 28.00 4.60 -24.16
N SER A 222 26.86 3.91 -24.16
CA SER A 222 25.56 4.43 -24.60
C SER A 222 24.73 4.84 -23.40
N PHE A 223 24.49 6.14 -23.20
CA PHE A 223 23.63 6.67 -22.13
C PHE A 223 22.60 7.65 -22.68
N ALA A 224 21.42 7.65 -22.08
CA ALA A 224 20.33 8.58 -22.35
C ALA A 224 19.79 9.15 -21.04
N THR A 225 19.46 10.44 -21.06
CA THR A 225 18.66 11.07 -20.00
C THR A 225 17.19 10.83 -20.29
N VAL A 226 16.46 10.37 -19.27
CA VAL A 226 15.04 10.02 -19.32
C VAL A 226 14.31 10.89 -18.32
N ALA A 227 13.27 11.57 -18.78
CA ALA A 227 12.40 12.34 -17.90
C ALA A 227 11.55 11.40 -17.03
N VAL A 228 11.31 11.82 -15.79
CA VAL A 228 10.54 11.09 -14.80
C VAL A 228 9.22 11.84 -14.57
N ALA A 229 8.12 11.10 -14.41
CA ALA A 229 6.80 11.64 -14.12
C ALA A 229 6.68 12.17 -12.68
N SER A 230 7.48 13.17 -12.31
CA SER A 230 7.60 13.71 -10.96
C SER A 230 6.29 14.32 -10.44
N PHE A 231 5.89 13.93 -9.24
CA PHE A 231 4.76 14.51 -8.53
C PHE A 231 5.06 14.62 -7.02
N PRO A 232 4.77 15.77 -6.36
CA PRO A 232 5.11 15.98 -4.96
C PRO A 232 4.59 14.85 -4.05
N GLY A 233 5.47 14.30 -3.22
CA GLY A 233 5.08 13.27 -2.25
C GLY A 233 4.96 11.85 -2.81
N SER A 234 5.28 11.64 -4.08
CA SER A 234 5.27 10.32 -4.73
C SER A 234 6.57 10.03 -5.48
N TRP A 235 6.72 8.78 -5.93
CA TRP A 235 7.73 8.42 -6.92
C TRP A 235 7.16 8.68 -8.32
N GLY A 236 7.99 9.09 -9.28
CA GLY A 236 7.57 9.24 -10.67
C GLY A 236 8.01 8.05 -11.52
N ALA A 237 7.13 7.55 -12.39
CA ALA A 237 7.47 6.49 -13.32
C ALA A 237 8.45 6.97 -14.41
N PHE A 238 9.30 6.07 -14.90
CA PHE A 238 10.07 6.25 -16.12
C PHE A 238 10.16 4.94 -16.91
N SER A 239 10.37 5.06 -18.21
CA SER A 239 10.70 3.93 -19.09
C SER A 239 11.77 4.33 -20.10
N ALA A 240 12.62 3.36 -20.46
CA ALA A 240 13.75 3.58 -21.34
C ALA A 240 14.00 2.35 -22.22
N THR A 241 14.54 2.59 -23.40
CA THR A 241 15.06 1.54 -24.28
C THR A 241 16.57 1.72 -24.41
N VAL A 242 17.34 0.70 -24.03
CA VAL A 242 18.80 0.76 -23.98
C VAL A 242 19.40 -0.02 -25.16
N PRO A 243 20.17 0.64 -26.04
CA PRO A 243 20.90 -0.05 -27.10
C PRO A 243 22.18 -0.69 -26.53
N GLY A 244 22.29 -2.01 -26.58
CA GLY A 244 23.52 -2.75 -26.24
C GLY A 244 23.27 -3.95 -25.34
N ASP A 245 24.28 -4.82 -25.26
CA ASP A 245 24.21 -6.14 -24.59
C ASP A 245 25.04 -6.21 -23.28
N GLY A 246 25.57 -5.08 -22.78
CA GLY A 246 26.34 -5.02 -21.52
C GLY A 246 25.47 -4.79 -20.28
N PRO A 247 26.01 -4.68 -19.05
CA PRO A 247 25.22 -4.30 -17.88
C PRO A 247 24.43 -3.00 -18.12
N ILE A 248 23.23 -2.87 -17.53
CA ILE A 248 22.46 -1.62 -17.59
C ILE A 248 22.70 -0.82 -16.32
N ASP A 249 23.20 0.40 -16.47
CA ASP A 249 23.35 1.34 -15.38
C ASP A 249 22.22 2.36 -15.42
N VAL A 250 21.56 2.55 -14.26
CA VAL A 250 20.57 3.60 -14.03
C VAL A 250 21.01 4.45 -12.87
N ALA A 251 21.16 5.75 -13.05
CA ALA A 251 21.55 6.66 -11.98
C ALA A 251 20.72 7.95 -12.00
N THR A 252 20.62 8.62 -10.86
CA THR A 252 20.16 10.02 -10.85
C THR A 252 21.34 10.94 -11.16
N SER A 253 21.04 12.15 -11.60
CA SER A 253 22.06 13.20 -11.80
C SER A 253 22.75 13.64 -10.50
N ALA A 254 22.23 13.24 -9.33
CA ALA A 254 22.65 13.69 -8.02
C ALA A 254 23.18 12.59 -7.07
N GLY A 255 23.15 11.30 -7.44
CA GLY A 255 23.35 10.19 -6.49
C GLY A 255 23.93 8.89 -7.05
N GLU A 256 23.96 7.87 -6.17
CA GLU A 256 24.35 6.49 -6.50
C GLU A 256 23.33 5.85 -7.44
N GLY A 257 23.82 5.05 -8.39
CA GLY A 257 22.99 4.33 -9.35
C GLY A 257 22.73 2.87 -8.97
N VAL A 258 21.91 2.23 -9.78
CA VAL A 258 21.59 0.81 -9.78
C VAL A 258 22.14 0.20 -11.06
N THR A 259 22.84 -0.93 -10.95
CA THR A 259 23.31 -1.71 -12.09
C THR A 259 22.51 -3.01 -12.21
N LEU A 260 21.94 -3.26 -13.38
CA LEU A 260 21.36 -4.53 -13.79
C LEU A 260 22.43 -5.37 -14.51
N PRO A 261 22.34 -6.71 -14.42
CA PRO A 261 23.22 -7.61 -15.16
C PRO A 261 23.18 -7.40 -16.69
#